data_AF-A0A444JG08-F1
#
_entry.id   AF-A0A444JG08-F1
#
_cell.length_a   1.000
_cell.length_b   1.000
_cell.length_c   1.000
_cell.angle_alpha   90.00
_cell.angle_beta   90.00
_cell.angle_gamma   90.00
#
_symmetry.space_group_name_H-M   'P 1'
#
loop_
_entity.id
_entity.type
_entity.pdbx_description
1 polymer ?
#
loop_
_entity_poly.entity_id
_entity_poly.type
_entity_poly.pdbx_seq_one_letter_code
_entity_poly.pdbx_strand_id
1 'polypeptide(L)' 'MDRTIISELHRTLILLGADCTLLGTVHSWKKSLPDDMVLSGLRHWNEVAVEKLQQRLEGYQAGTDEE' A
#
# COMPACT_ATOMS: atom_id res chain seq x y z
N MET A 1 -6.84 -9.10 22.52
CA MET A 1 -7.47 -8.51 21.32
C MET A 1 -6.50 -8.77 20.18
N ASP A 2 -6.75 -9.80 19.38
CA ASP A 2 -5.94 -10.05 18.19
C ASP A 2 -6.17 -8.92 17.19
N ARG A 3 -5.15 -8.09 17.01
CA ARG A 3 -5.17 -7.02 16.01
C ARG A 3 -4.80 -7.65 14.67
N THR A 4 -5.82 -8.02 13.90
CA THR A 4 -5.61 -8.53 12.55
C THR A 4 -5.11 -7.40 11.64
N ILE A 5 -4.17 -7.72 10.75
CA ILE A 5 -3.53 -6.75 9.84
C ILE A 5 -4.58 -5.99 9.02
N ILE A 6 -5.62 -6.70 8.58
CA ILE A 6 -6.74 -6.13 7.83
C ILE A 6 -7.50 -5.08 8.66
N SER A 7 -7.63 -5.28 9.97
CA SER A 7 -8.33 -4.32 10.84
C SER A 7 -7.54 -3.04 11.04
N GLU A 8 -6.23 -3.13 11.19
CA GLU A 8 -5.37 -1.95 11.29
C GLU A 8 -5.26 -1.21 9.94
N LEU A 9 -5.16 -1.95 8.82
CA LEU A 9 -5.17 -1.37 7.48
C LEU A 9 -6.48 -0.58 7.23
N HIS A 10 -7.62 -1.17 7.56
CA HIS A 10 -8.92 -0.51 7.42
C HIS A 10 -9.03 0.76 8.28
N ARG A 11 -8.49 0.77 9.50
CA ARG A 11 -8.47 1.96 10.38
C ARG A 11 -7.59 3.06 9.79
N THR A 12 -6.40 2.71 9.32
CA THR A 12 -5.48 3.67 8.69
C THR A 12 -6.12 4.31 7.45
N LEU A 13 -6.80 3.53 6.61
CA LEU A 13 -7.48 4.06 5.43
C LEU A 13 -8.61 5.02 5.78
N ILE A 14 -9.38 4.76 6.84
CA ILE A 14 -10.38 5.71 7.35
C ILE A 14 -9.70 7.03 7.75
N LEU A 15 -8.58 6.96 8.49
CA LEU A 15 -7.86 8.16 8.95
C LEU A 15 -7.28 8.98 7.80
N LEU A 16 -6.89 8.33 6.70
CA LEU A 16 -6.38 9.00 5.50
C LEU A 16 -7.49 9.53 4.58
N GLY A 17 -8.76 9.35 4.93
CA GLY A 17 -9.89 9.81 4.12
C GLY A 17 -10.08 9.01 2.83
N ALA A 18 -9.75 7.71 2.85
CA ALA A 18 -10.01 6.82 1.71
C ALA A 18 -11.50 6.77 1.35
N ASP A 19 -11.80 6.60 0.06
CA ASP A 19 -13.16 6.53 -0.42
C ASP A 19 -13.87 5.22 0.00
N CYS A 20 -15.20 5.24 -0.03
CA CYS A 20 -16.04 4.13 0.41
C CYS A 20 -15.81 2.83 -0.37
N THR A 21 -15.38 2.91 -1.64
CA THR A 21 -15.11 1.73 -2.48
C THR A 21 -13.84 1.03 -2.03
N LEU A 22 -12.77 1.79 -1.77
CA LEU A 22 -11.53 1.26 -1.23
C LEU A 22 -11.73 0.67 0.16
N LEU A 23 -12.46 1.37 1.02
CA LEU A 23 -12.81 0.88 2.36
C LEU A 23 -13.64 -0.42 2.30
N GLY A 24 -14.65 -0.48 1.43
CA GLY A 24 -15.46 -1.67 1.22
C GLY A 24 -14.64 -2.88 0.71
N THR A 25 -13.70 -2.62 -0.19
CA THR A 25 -12.77 -3.65 -0.71
C THR A 25 -11.93 -4.25 0.41
N VAL A 26 -11.25 -3.41 1.21
CA VAL A 26 -10.40 -3.89 2.31
C VAL A 26 -11.22 -4.55 3.41
N HIS A 27 -12.44 -4.06 3.68
CA HIS A 27 -13.35 -4.70 4.62
C HIS A 27 -13.72 -6.14 4.21
N SER A 28 -13.90 -6.37 2.90
CA SER A 28 -14.26 -7.69 2.37
C SER A 28 -13.19 -8.76 2.62
N TRP A 29 -11.91 -8.34 2.69
CA TRP A 29 -10.78 -9.26 2.90
C TRP A 29 -10.85 -9.97 4.25
N LYS A 30 -11.48 -9.37 5.27
CA LYS A 30 -11.62 -9.97 6.61
C LYS A 30 -12.30 -11.35 6.59
N LYS A 31 -13.07 -11.65 5.54
CA LYS A 31 -13.81 -12.91 5.42
C LYS A 31 -13.11 -13.96 4.57
N SER A 32 -12.13 -13.57 3.76
CA SER A 32 -11.63 -14.39 2.65
C SER A 32 -10.11 -14.48 2.55
N LEU A 33 -9.38 -13.58 3.21
CA LEU A 33 -7.92 -13.50 3.12
C LEU A 33 -7.29 -13.67 4.50
N PRO A 34 -6.38 -14.64 4.67
CA PRO A 34 -5.60 -14.74 5.89
C PRO A 34 -4.54 -13.63 5.95
N ASP A 35 -4.18 -13.23 7.17
CA ASP A 35 -3.35 -12.05 7.44
C ASP A 35 -1.94 -12.14 6.83
N ASP A 36 -1.37 -13.34 6.71
CA ASP A 36 -0.07 -13.60 6.11
C ASP A 36 -0.05 -13.28 4.61
N MET A 37 -1.12 -13.65 3.88
CA MET A 37 -1.28 -13.30 2.47
C MET A 37 -1.42 -11.80 2.27
N VAL A 38 -2.17 -11.13 3.14
CA VAL A 38 -2.31 -9.66 3.10
C VAL A 38 -0.96 -9.00 3.35
N LEU A 39 -0.21 -9.47 4.34
CA LEU A 39 1.12 -8.94 4.65
C LEU A 39 2.11 -9.16 3.50
N SER A 40 2.10 -10.35 2.88
CA SER A 40 2.95 -10.65 1.72
C SER A 40 2.63 -9.73 0.54
N GLY A 41 1.34 -9.51 0.26
CA GLY A 41 0.91 -8.60 -0.80
C GLY A 41 1.33 -7.15 -0.54
N LEU A 42 1.18 -6.67 0.69
CA LEU A 42 1.60 -5.32 1.09
C LEU A 42 3.12 -5.13 0.97
N ARG A 43 3.92 -6.14 1.34
CA ARG A 43 5.38 -6.09 1.17
C ARG A 43 5.77 -5.99 -0.29
N HIS A 44 5.23 -6.87 -1.12
CA HIS A 44 5.49 -6.86 -2.55
C HIS A 44 5.09 -5.53 -3.20
N TRP A 45 3.93 -4.99 -2.85
CA TRP A 45 3.50 -3.69 -3.35
C TRP A 45 4.45 -2.56 -2.93
N ASN A 46 4.94 -2.59 -1.69
CA ASN A 46 5.90 -1.61 -1.20
C ASN A 46 7.24 -1.69 -1.95
N GLU A 47 7.75 -2.90 -2.21
CA GLU A 47 8.97 -3.10 -3.01
C GLU A 47 8.82 -2.48 -4.41
N VAL A 48 7.73 -2.79 -5.12
CA VAL A 48 7.44 -2.23 -6.45
C VAL A 48 7.26 -0.71 -6.40
N ALA A 49 6.64 -0.18 -5.36
CA ALA A 49 6.47 1.27 -5.18
C ALA A 49 7.83 1.97 -4.98
N VAL A 50 8.73 1.36 -4.21
CA VAL A 50 10.10 1.87 -4.00
C VAL A 50 10.87 1.89 -5.31
N GLU A 51 10.85 0.80 -6.09
CA GLU A 51 11.52 0.75 -7.39
C GLU A 51 11.02 1.85 -8.33
N LYS A 52 9.70 2.07 -8.40
CA LYS A 52 9.12 3.15 -9.21
C LYS A 52 9.54 4.53 -8.73
N LEU A 53 9.66 4.75 -7.42
CA LEU A 53 10.13 6.03 -6.87
C LEU A 53 11.61 6.26 -7.19
N GLN A 54 12.44 5.22 -7.12
CA GLN A 54 13.85 5.28 -7.50
C GLN A 54 14.01 5.62 -8.99
N GLN A 55 13.29 4.93 -9.88
CA GLN A 55 13.31 5.23 -11.31
C GLN A 55 12.91 6.67 -11.62
N ARG A 56 11.90 7.20 -10.91
CA ARG A 56 11.50 8.60 -11.04
C ARG A 56 12.61 9.55 -10.56
N LEU A 57 13.25 9.25 -9.44
CA LEU A 57 14.34 10.05 -8.88
C LEU A 57 15.54 10.10 -9.83
N GLU A 58 15.95 8.96 -10.39
CA GLU A 58 17.01 8.86 -11.39
C GLU A 58 16.68 9.70 -12.63
N GLY A 59 15.43 9.63 -13.11
CA GLY A 59 14.97 10.46 -14.22
C GLY A 59 15.02 11.97 -13.93
N TYR A 60 14.72 12.39 -12.69
CA TYR A 60 14.89 13.79 -12.30
C TYR A 60 16.35 14.21 -12.23
N GLN A 61 17.25 13.35 -11.74
CA GLN A 61 18.68 13.64 -11.65
C GLN A 61 19.35 13.69 -13.03
N ALA A 62 18.97 12.80 -13.95
CA ALA A 62 19.48 12.82 -15.32
C ALA A 62 19.06 14.08 -16.09
N GLY A 63 17.85 14.61 -15.84
CA GLY A 63 17.38 15.85 -16.46
C GLY A 63 18.04 17.13 -15.93
N THR A 64 18.68 17.09 -14.75
CA THR A 64 19.41 18.24 -14.18
C THR A 64 20.87 18.33 -14.59
N ASP A 65 21.44 17.27 -15.19
CA ASP A 65 22.83 17.24 -15.67
C ASP A 65 22.96 17.64 -17.17
N GLU A 66 21.84 17.87 -17.86
CA GLU A 66 21.79 18.29 -19.28
C GLU A 66 21.51 19.80 -19.49
N GLU A 67 21.47 20.60 -18.43
CA GLU A 67 21.43 22.10 -18.46
C GLU A 67 22.77 22.73 -18.04
#